data_AF-A0A256GCZ6-F1
#
_entry.id   AF-A0A256GCZ6-F1
#
_cell.length_a   1.000
_cell.length_b   1.000
_cell.length_c   1.000
_cell.angle_alpha   90.00
_cell.angle_beta   90.00
_cell.angle_gamma   90.00
#
_symmetry.space_group_name_H-M   'P 1'
#
loop_
_entity.id
_entity.type
_entity.pdbx_description
1 polymer ?
#
loop_
_entity_poly.entity_id
_entity_poly.type
_entity_poly.pdbx_seq_one_letter_code
_entity_poly.pdbx_strand_id
1 'polypeptide(L)'
;MENAAAQDRLAVGFDLEGAMPLLRNPDMIALYHRLGVHQMHFAYNRANEAAGGCYDPGVGLSDLGKTLVARCEDAGVIVDCSHLNERTSLDIMKIGRNPVVFSHSNCRALEPDLRNITDAMIDACAELGGLI
;
A
#
# COMPACT_ATOMS: atom_id res chain seq x y z
N MET A 1 17.90 9.40 1.26
CA MET A 1 18.02 9.56 -0.21
C MET A 1 18.94 10.72 -0.57
N GLU A 2 18.76 11.91 -0.01
CA GLU A 2 19.61 13.09 -0.27
C GLU A 2 21.12 12.83 -0.10
N ASN A 3 21.53 12.14 0.97
CA ASN A 3 22.94 11.79 1.19
C ASN A 3 23.52 10.90 0.09
N ALA A 4 22.73 9.97 -0.46
CA ALA A 4 23.18 9.11 -1.54
C ALA A 4 23.33 9.92 -2.84
N ALA A 5 22.35 10.78 -3.14
CA ALA A 5 22.39 11.67 -4.29
C ALA A 5 23.59 12.65 -4.23
N ALA A 6 23.84 13.26 -3.07
CA ALA A 6 24.98 14.15 -2.85
C ALA A 6 26.34 13.44 -3.00
N GLN A 7 26.37 12.11 -2.92
CA GLN A 7 27.57 11.29 -3.06
C GLN A 7 27.64 10.54 -4.40
N ASP A 8 26.73 10.83 -5.35
CA ASP A 8 26.59 10.12 -6.62
C ASP A 8 26.45 8.60 -6.43
N ARG A 9 25.60 8.21 -5.47
CA ARG A 9 25.29 6.82 -5.15
C ARG A 9 23.80 6.54 -5.34
N LEU A 10 23.51 5.30 -5.74
CA LEU A 10 22.15 4.77 -5.76
C LEU A 10 21.60 4.63 -4.33
N ALA A 11 20.47 5.26 -4.06
CA ALA A 11 19.67 4.96 -2.87
C ALA A 11 18.84 3.70 -3.14
N VAL A 12 18.84 2.78 -2.18
CA VAL A 12 18.00 1.58 -2.21
C VAL A 12 17.03 1.68 -1.04
N GLY A 13 15.73 1.68 -1.34
CA GLY A 13 14.66 1.54 -0.36
C GLY A 13 14.16 0.10 -0.36
N PHE A 14 13.67 -0.37 0.78
CA PHE A 14 13.02 -1.68 0.87
C PHE A 14 11.52 -1.51 1.08
N ASP A 15 10.77 -2.32 0.37
CA ASP A 15 9.33 -2.44 0.48
C ASP A 15 8.90 -3.91 0.56
N LEU A 16 7.64 -4.13 0.95
CA LEU A 16 7.02 -5.45 0.95
C LEU A 16 5.76 -5.44 0.07
N GLU A 17 5.81 -6.26 -0.97
CA GLU A 17 4.71 -6.45 -1.90
C GLU A 17 3.73 -7.55 -1.44
N GLY A 18 2.95 -7.24 -0.41
CA GLY A 18 1.94 -8.13 0.18
C GLY A 18 2.22 -8.49 1.65
N ALA A 19 1.16 -8.84 2.38
CA ALA A 19 1.23 -9.12 3.81
C ALA A 19 1.73 -10.53 4.19
N MET A 20 2.03 -11.40 3.21
CA MET A 20 2.43 -12.80 3.47
C MET A 20 3.66 -12.94 4.39
N PRO A 21 4.71 -12.12 4.27
CA PRO A 21 5.87 -12.18 5.17
C PRO A 21 5.53 -11.86 6.63
N LEU A 22 4.39 -11.18 6.89
CA LEU A 22 3.97 -10.88 8.25
C LEU A 22 3.45 -12.11 9.00
N LEU A 23 3.13 -13.21 8.30
CA LEU A 23 2.61 -14.44 8.89
C LEU A 23 1.41 -14.19 9.84
N ARG A 24 0.51 -13.27 9.44
CA ARG A 24 -0.66 -12.82 10.22
C ARG A 24 -0.34 -12.14 11.55
N ASN A 25 0.92 -11.79 11.80
CA ASN A 25 1.36 -11.09 13.00
C ASN A 25 1.64 -9.61 12.68
N PRO A 26 0.75 -8.68 13.09
CA PRO A 26 0.94 -7.26 12.82
C PRO A 26 2.21 -6.66 13.45
N ASP A 27 2.75 -7.26 14.52
CA ASP A 27 3.97 -6.77 15.18
C ASP A 27 5.22 -6.95 14.30
N MET A 28 5.13 -7.78 13.24
CA MET A 28 6.19 -7.92 12.25
C MET A 28 6.46 -6.62 11.48
N ILE A 29 5.48 -5.72 11.36
CA ILE A 29 5.67 -4.42 10.69
C ILE A 29 6.76 -3.61 11.38
N ALA A 30 6.74 -3.52 12.71
CA ALA A 30 7.76 -2.80 13.47
C ALA A 30 9.14 -3.47 13.35
N LEU A 31 9.19 -4.80 13.26
CA LEU A 31 10.43 -5.52 12.99
C LEU A 31 10.98 -5.20 11.60
N TYR A 32 10.17 -5.29 10.56
CA TYR A 32 10.58 -5.00 9.18
C TYR A 32 11.00 -3.54 9.00
N HIS A 33 10.30 -2.61 9.65
CA HIS A 33 10.70 -1.21 9.66
C HIS A 33 12.10 -1.02 10.28
N ARG A 34 12.40 -1.68 11.40
CA ARG A 34 13.75 -1.68 11.98
C ARG A 34 14.81 -2.31 11.07
N LEU A 35 14.41 -3.18 10.15
CA LEU A 35 15.27 -3.79 9.13
C LEU A 35 15.36 -2.96 7.83
N GLY A 36 14.69 -1.80 7.77
CA GLY A 36 14.79 -0.85 6.67
C GLY A 36 13.62 -0.86 5.67
N VAL A 37 12.54 -1.59 5.94
CA VAL A 37 11.31 -1.55 5.13
C VAL A 37 10.53 -0.28 5.45
N HIS A 38 10.26 0.56 4.45
CA HIS A 38 9.55 1.84 4.64
C HIS A 38 8.21 1.92 3.92
N GLN A 39 7.88 0.92 3.10
CA GLN A 39 6.65 0.87 2.30
C GLN A 39 6.11 -0.56 2.26
N MET A 40 4.80 -0.73 2.24
CA MET A 40 4.19 -2.03 1.97
C MET A 40 2.75 -1.93 1.45
N HIS A 41 2.33 -2.92 0.66
CA HIS A 41 0.92 -3.19 0.35
C HIS A 41 0.46 -4.52 0.97
N PHE A 42 -0.84 -4.70 1.15
CA PHE A 42 -1.38 -5.84 1.92
C PHE A 42 -1.71 -7.07 1.08
N ALA A 43 -2.09 -6.87 -0.18
CA ALA A 43 -2.24 -7.92 -1.18
C ALA A 43 -1.37 -7.63 -2.38
N TYR A 44 -1.06 -8.68 -3.14
CA TYR A 44 -0.53 -8.55 -4.49
C TYR A 44 -1.72 -8.63 -5.46
N ASN A 45 -1.56 -9.27 -6.61
CA ASN A 45 -2.64 -9.46 -7.59
C ASN A 45 -3.87 -10.22 -7.06
N ARG A 46 -3.67 -11.08 -6.06
CA ARG A 46 -4.71 -11.93 -5.47
C ARG A 46 -4.97 -11.61 -4.02
N ALA A 47 -6.20 -11.81 -3.60
CA ALA A 47 -6.66 -11.69 -2.24
C ALA A 47 -5.91 -12.65 -1.31
N ASN A 48 -5.75 -12.20 -0.08
CA ASN A 48 -5.24 -13.00 1.03
C ASN A 48 -6.06 -12.68 2.29
N GLU A 49 -5.57 -13.10 3.45
CA GLU A 49 -6.27 -12.92 4.72
C GLU A 49 -6.40 -11.44 5.16
N ALA A 50 -5.61 -10.53 4.58
CA ALA A 50 -5.60 -9.11 4.94
C ALA A 50 -6.45 -8.25 3.99
N ALA A 51 -6.41 -8.51 2.69
CA ALA A 51 -6.89 -7.58 1.67
C ALA A 51 -7.27 -8.25 0.34
N GLY A 52 -8.06 -7.55 -0.47
CA GLY A 52 -8.36 -7.91 -1.86
C GLY A 52 -7.31 -7.38 -2.84
N GLY A 53 -6.77 -8.28 -3.67
CA GLY A 53 -5.92 -7.90 -4.81
C GLY A 53 -6.74 -7.42 -6.00
N CYS A 54 -6.08 -6.74 -6.95
CA CYS A 54 -6.73 -6.05 -8.07
C CYS A 54 -7.55 -6.98 -8.98
N TYR A 55 -7.18 -8.26 -9.08
CA TYR A 55 -7.93 -9.25 -9.87
C TYR A 55 -8.99 -10.03 -9.08
N ASP A 56 -9.26 -9.64 -7.83
CA ASP A 56 -10.32 -10.23 -7.00
C ASP A 56 -11.34 -9.15 -6.60
N PRO A 57 -12.14 -8.65 -7.56
CA PRO A 57 -13.15 -7.64 -7.28
C PRO A 57 -14.17 -8.16 -6.24
N GLY A 58 -14.60 -7.28 -5.34
CA GLY A 58 -15.57 -7.59 -4.30
C GLY A 58 -14.98 -7.98 -2.94
N VAL A 59 -13.71 -8.40 -2.89
CA VAL A 59 -12.99 -8.61 -1.62
C VAL A 59 -12.55 -7.25 -1.08
N GLY A 60 -12.83 -6.96 0.19
CA GLY A 60 -12.43 -5.70 0.83
C GLY A 60 -11.28 -5.89 1.81
N LEU A 61 -11.01 -4.83 2.57
CA LEU A 61 -10.06 -4.90 3.67
C LEU A 61 -10.63 -5.71 4.84
N SER A 62 -9.91 -6.72 5.33
CA SER A 62 -10.34 -7.55 6.45
C SER A 62 -10.06 -6.88 7.80
N ASP A 63 -10.52 -7.46 8.92
CA ASP A 63 -10.18 -6.95 10.26
C ASP A 63 -8.67 -7.07 10.56
N LEU A 64 -8.00 -8.09 9.99
CA LEU A 64 -6.54 -8.15 10.00
C LEU A 64 -5.98 -6.97 9.21
N GLY A 65 -6.47 -6.72 8.00
CA GLY A 65 -6.03 -5.59 7.17
C GLY A 65 -6.17 -4.23 7.86
N LYS A 66 -7.28 -3.98 8.55
CA LYS A 66 -7.48 -2.76 9.36
C LYS A 66 -6.42 -2.63 10.46
N THR A 67 -6.09 -3.74 11.10
CA THR A 67 -5.01 -3.78 12.12
C THR A 67 -3.66 -3.49 11.49
N LEU A 68 -3.40 -4.00 10.27
CA LEU A 68 -2.16 -3.70 9.54
C LEU A 68 -2.05 -2.22 9.15
N VAL A 69 -3.14 -1.57 8.73
CA VAL A 69 -3.16 -0.11 8.49
C VAL A 69 -2.68 0.62 9.74
N ALA A 70 -3.33 0.38 10.88
CA ALA A 70 -2.97 1.05 12.13
C ALA A 70 -1.50 0.80 12.52
N ARG A 71 -0.99 -0.42 12.34
CA ARG A 71 0.40 -0.77 12.64
C ARG A 71 1.42 -0.14 11.68
N CYS A 72 1.07 0.03 10.41
CA CYS A 72 1.91 0.78 9.47
C CYS A 72 2.03 2.24 9.90
N GLU A 73 0.91 2.87 10.23
CA GLU A 73 0.89 4.26 10.70
C GLU A 73 1.67 4.46 12.00
N ASP A 74 1.48 3.57 12.98
CA ASP A 74 2.18 3.63 14.26
C ASP A 74 3.70 3.43 14.09
N ALA A 75 4.12 2.61 13.12
CA ALA A 75 5.53 2.33 12.85
C ALA A 75 6.20 3.34 11.90
N GLY A 76 5.44 4.16 11.19
CA GLY A 76 5.95 5.05 10.13
C GLY A 76 6.24 4.33 8.80
N VAL A 77 5.56 3.22 8.53
CA VAL A 77 5.60 2.51 7.25
C VAL A 77 4.51 3.06 6.34
N ILE A 78 4.86 3.44 5.12
CA ILE A 78 3.93 3.98 4.12
C ILE A 78 3.05 2.84 3.59
N VAL A 79 1.74 3.05 3.59
CA VAL A 79 0.79 2.13 2.97
C VAL A 79 0.73 2.41 1.47
N ASP A 80 1.05 1.40 0.68
CA ASP A 80 0.91 1.38 -0.77
C ASP A 80 -0.40 0.69 -1.16
N CYS A 81 -1.11 1.27 -2.11
CA CYS A 81 -2.38 0.78 -2.64
C CYS A 81 -2.24 0.17 -4.04
N SER A 82 -1.02 0.15 -4.59
CA SER A 82 -0.67 -0.64 -5.76
C SER A 82 -1.03 -2.11 -5.54
N HIS A 83 -1.48 -2.78 -6.59
CA HIS A 83 -2.02 -4.15 -6.58
C HIS A 83 -3.33 -4.37 -5.84
N LEU A 84 -3.83 -3.40 -5.05
CA LEU A 84 -5.11 -3.57 -4.36
C LEU A 84 -6.28 -3.28 -5.30
N ASN A 85 -7.42 -3.94 -5.05
CA ASN A 85 -8.65 -3.56 -5.75
C ASN A 85 -9.23 -2.24 -5.19
N GLU A 86 -10.15 -1.64 -5.94
CA GLU A 86 -10.79 -0.37 -5.57
C GLU A 86 -11.41 -0.39 -4.17
N ARG A 87 -12.16 -1.45 -3.84
CA ARG A 87 -12.80 -1.58 -2.52
C ARG A 87 -11.77 -1.52 -1.39
N THR A 88 -10.69 -2.27 -1.49
CA THR A 88 -9.63 -2.33 -0.48
C THR A 88 -8.90 -0.98 -0.37
N SER A 89 -8.54 -0.36 -1.50
CA SER A 89 -7.85 0.94 -1.48
C SER A 89 -8.71 2.02 -0.85
N LEU A 90 -10.00 2.09 -1.19
CA LEU A 90 -10.93 3.05 -0.59
C LEU A 90 -11.22 2.74 0.88
N ASP A 91 -11.29 1.45 1.27
CA ASP A 91 -11.40 1.06 2.68
C ASP A 91 -10.18 1.54 3.49
N ILE A 92 -8.96 1.40 2.96
CA ILE A 92 -7.72 1.90 3.58
C ILE A 92 -7.77 3.42 3.74
N MET A 93 -8.04 4.15 2.66
CA MET A 93 -8.09 5.62 2.68
C MET A 93 -9.17 6.16 3.64
N LYS A 94 -10.29 5.45 3.76
CA LYS A 94 -11.38 5.83 4.66
C LYS A 94 -11.02 5.70 6.14
N ILE A 95 -10.21 4.70 6.50
CA ILE A 95 -9.84 4.45 7.91
C ILE A 95 -8.47 5.01 8.29
N GLY A 96 -7.62 5.26 7.29
CA GLY A 96 -6.29 5.81 7.45
C GLY A 96 -6.33 7.28 7.88
N ARG A 97 -5.31 7.68 8.62
CA ARG A 97 -5.00 9.04 9.06
C ARG A 97 -3.86 9.65 8.25
N ASN A 98 -2.99 8.81 7.67
CA ASN A 98 -1.81 9.23 6.93
C ASN A 98 -2.01 9.13 5.41
N PRO A 99 -1.27 9.92 4.62
CA PRO A 99 -1.24 9.76 3.17
C PRO A 99 -0.83 8.35 2.74
N VAL A 100 -1.40 7.88 1.64
CA VAL A 100 -1.04 6.61 0.98
C VAL A 100 -0.29 6.88 -0.32
N VAL A 101 0.31 5.84 -0.89
CA VAL A 101 0.87 5.90 -2.25
C VAL A 101 0.23 4.86 -3.17
N PHE A 102 0.23 5.14 -4.46
CA PHE A 102 0.14 4.14 -5.52
C PHE A 102 1.49 4.10 -6.22
N SER A 103 2.48 3.43 -5.63
CA SER A 103 3.88 3.49 -6.11
C SER A 103 4.08 3.13 -7.59
N HIS A 104 3.20 2.31 -8.15
CA HIS A 104 3.20 1.95 -9.56
C HIS A 104 1.80 1.54 -10.04
N SER A 105 1.03 2.52 -10.51
CA SER A 105 -0.28 2.30 -11.14
C SER A 105 -0.55 3.35 -12.22
N ASN A 106 -1.37 3.03 -13.23
CA ASN A 106 -1.79 4.00 -14.26
C ASN A 106 -3.29 4.29 -14.20
N CYS A 107 -3.77 5.23 -15.00
CA CYS A 107 -5.18 5.62 -15.06
C CYS A 107 -6.04 4.58 -15.80
N ARG A 108 -7.08 4.04 -15.14
CA ARG A 108 -7.99 3.04 -15.73
C ARG A 108 -8.87 3.63 -16.85
N ALA A 109 -9.11 4.93 -16.83
CA ALA A 109 -9.80 5.64 -17.90
C ALA A 109 -9.03 5.61 -19.25
N LEU A 110 -7.71 5.42 -19.21
CA LEU A 110 -6.86 5.37 -20.41
C LEU A 110 -6.64 3.93 -20.90
N GLU A 111 -6.44 2.99 -19.98
CA GLU A 111 -6.30 1.56 -20.27
C GLU A 111 -7.12 0.75 -19.26
N PRO A 112 -8.16 0.01 -19.70
CA PRO A 112 -9.14 -0.62 -18.80
C PRO A 112 -8.63 -1.95 -18.18
N ASP A 113 -7.44 -1.94 -17.61
CA ASP A 113 -6.91 -3.05 -16.80
C ASP A 113 -7.30 -2.86 -15.31
N LEU A 114 -7.63 -3.96 -14.63
CA LEU A 114 -7.95 -3.93 -13.18
C LEU A 114 -6.77 -3.50 -12.32
N ARG A 115 -5.54 -3.60 -12.83
CA ARG A 115 -4.32 -3.13 -12.18
C ARG A 115 -4.17 -1.61 -12.21
N ASN A 116 -4.84 -0.92 -13.14
CA ASN A 116 -4.92 0.54 -13.19
C ASN A 116 -5.96 1.04 -12.20
N ILE A 117 -5.88 2.30 -11.78
CA ILE A 117 -6.74 2.88 -10.72
C ILE A 117 -7.86 3.73 -11.31
N THR A 118 -9.02 3.74 -10.64
CA THR A 118 -10.15 4.57 -11.05
C THR A 118 -9.97 6.02 -10.64
N ASP A 119 -10.72 6.91 -11.27
CA ASP A 119 -10.77 8.33 -10.89
C ASP A 119 -11.15 8.50 -9.41
N ALA A 120 -12.07 7.67 -8.90
CA ALA A 120 -12.43 7.69 -7.47
C ALA A 120 -11.25 7.34 -6.55
N MET A 121 -10.38 6.42 -6.95
CA MET A 121 -9.16 6.09 -6.20
C MET A 121 -8.12 7.22 -6.30
N ILE A 122 -8.03 7.87 -7.46
CA ILE A 122 -7.15 9.01 -7.70
C ILE A 122 -7.56 10.19 -6.81
N ASP A 123 -8.84 10.55 -6.83
CA ASP A 123 -9.41 11.66 -6.04
C ASP A 123 -9.23 11.41 -4.54
N ALA A 124 -9.57 10.22 -4.05
CA ALA A 124 -9.40 9.87 -2.64
C ALA A 124 -7.93 9.89 -2.18
N CYS A 125 -7.00 9.48 -3.05
CA CYS A 125 -5.57 9.58 -2.78
C CYS A 125 -5.13 11.04 -2.66
N ALA A 126 -5.55 11.88 -3.60
CA ALA A 126 -5.22 13.31 -3.62
C ALA A 126 -5.81 14.06 -2.42
N GLU A 127 -7.05 13.75 -2.00
CA GLU A 127 -7.70 14.34 -0.82
C GLU A 127 -6.93 14.07 0.48
N LEU A 128 -6.25 12.92 0.57
CA LEU A 128 -5.38 12.57 1.70
C LEU A 128 -3.96 13.13 1.58
N GLY A 129 -3.65 13.88 0.52
CA GLY A 129 -2.28 14.33 0.24
C GLY A 129 -1.34 13.19 -0.16
N GLY A 130 -1.90 12.10 -0.70
CA GLY A 130 -1.15 10.94 -1.18
C GLY A 130 -0.42 11.19 -2.50
N LEU A 131 0.24 10.14 -3.00
CA LEU A 131 1.02 10.16 -4.23
C LEU A 131 0.58 9.03 -5.16
N ILE A 132 0.55 9.30 -6.46
CA ILE A 132 0.32 8.32 -7.53
C ILE A 132 1.53 8.39 -8.45
#